data_AF-K2G8U0-F1
#
_entry.id   AF-K2G8U0-F1
#
_cell.length_a   1.000
_cell.length_b   1.000
_cell.length_c   1.000
_cell.angle_alpha   90.00
_cell.angle_beta   90.00
_cell.angle_gamma   90.00
#
_symmetry.space_group_name_H-M   'P 1'
#
loop_
_entity.id
_entity.type
_entity.pdbx_description
1 polymer ?
#
loop_
_entity_poly.entity_id
_entity_poly.type
_entity_poly.pdbx_seq_one_letter_code
_entity_poly.pdbx_strand_id
1 'polypeptide(L)'
;MKKIRSNVWYLILVFFGLPIAITTVIVFCTDGILEATLTKRIMTVSNYLFTVSSLIIVFVLYRNLNPSDYHKDAQEQKYLDENSIDDLYSASRKIKYCIKEQEVEGLAENCSTVSHVYNSLKNHENDVVLKAYQNHLKNLCHLINKNNLISIGLEGDFKTFQSIPKKNKTSIWRKADELERYVKRIKRG
;
A
#
# COMPACT_ATOMS: atom_id res chain seq x y z
N MET A 1 5.06 -12.13 -1.14
CA MET A 1 6.10 -12.00 -0.09
C MET A 1 6.54 -13.30 0.60
N LYS A 2 5.82 -14.45 0.53
CA LYS A 2 6.26 -15.69 1.23
C LYS A 2 7.50 -16.38 0.64
N LYS A 3 7.81 -16.19 -0.66
CA LYS A 3 8.90 -16.92 -1.35
C LYS A 3 10.31 -16.37 -1.09
N ILE A 4 10.43 -15.10 -0.67
CA ILE A 4 11.74 -14.43 -0.48
C ILE A 4 12.32 -14.72 0.92
N ARG A 5 11.46 -14.84 1.94
CA ARG A 5 11.91 -15.05 3.34
C ARG A 5 12.63 -16.39 3.56
N SER A 6 12.31 -17.41 2.77
CA SER A 6 12.96 -18.73 2.83
C SER A 6 14.39 -18.71 2.28
N ASN A 7 14.68 -17.88 1.28
CA ASN A 7 15.99 -17.85 0.63
C ASN A 7 17.03 -17.10 1.47
N VAL A 8 16.61 -16.10 2.26
CA VAL A 8 17.53 -15.35 3.13
C VAL A 8 18.06 -16.24 4.26
N TRP A 9 17.20 -17.05 4.88
CA TRP A 9 17.63 -18.01 5.92
C TRP A 9 18.59 -19.07 5.36
N TYR A 10 18.33 -19.58 4.16
CA TYR A 10 19.24 -20.50 3.48
C TYR A 10 20.60 -19.86 3.18
N LEU A 11 20.61 -18.62 2.69
CA LEU A 11 21.84 -17.87 2.44
C LEU A 11 22.63 -17.64 3.73
N ILE A 12 21.97 -17.24 4.83
CA ILE A 12 22.64 -17.08 6.12
C ILE A 12 23.24 -18.42 6.59
N LEU A 13 22.50 -19.52 6.47
CA LEU A 13 22.96 -20.83 6.93
C LEU A 13 24.14 -21.36 6.08
N VAL A 14 24.12 -21.14 4.77
CA VAL A 14 25.21 -21.55 3.87
C VAL A 14 26.45 -20.66 4.03
N PHE A 15 26.30 -19.34 4.19
CA PHE A 15 27.45 -18.42 4.26
C PHE A 15 28.04 -18.28 5.67
N PHE A 16 27.27 -18.49 6.74
CA PHE A 16 27.76 -18.40 8.12
C PHE A 16 27.84 -19.76 8.80
N GLY A 17 26.83 -20.61 8.66
CA GLY A 17 26.79 -21.90 9.34
C GLY A 17 27.81 -22.90 8.78
N LEU A 18 27.89 -23.01 7.45
CA LEU A 18 28.75 -23.99 6.80
C LEU A 18 30.26 -23.72 7.03
N PRO A 19 30.79 -22.48 6.93
CA PRO A 19 32.20 -22.22 7.19
C PRO A 19 32.58 -22.42 8.66
N ILE A 20 31.69 -22.09 9.60
CA ILE A 20 31.93 -22.32 11.04
C ILE A 20 31.95 -23.82 11.35
N ALA A 21 31.03 -24.60 10.77
CA ALA A 21 31.02 -26.05 10.92
C ALA A 21 32.26 -26.71 10.31
N ILE A 22 32.67 -26.28 9.11
CA ILE A 22 33.87 -26.79 8.44
C ILE A 22 35.13 -26.44 9.23
N THR A 23 35.26 -25.20 9.70
CA THR A 23 36.44 -24.78 10.49
C THR A 23 36.53 -25.52 11.83
N THR A 24 35.41 -25.71 12.53
CA THR A 24 35.38 -26.50 13.78
C THR A 24 35.74 -27.97 13.55
N VAL A 25 35.22 -28.60 12.49
CA VAL A 25 35.59 -29.98 12.12
C VAL A 25 37.07 -30.08 11.74
N ILE A 26 37.59 -29.13 10.95
CA ILE A 26 39.01 -29.12 10.59
C ILE A 26 39.89 -28.97 11.84
N VAL A 27 39.59 -28.03 12.74
CA VAL A 27 40.34 -27.84 13.99
C VAL A 27 40.28 -29.12 14.85
N PHE A 28 39.10 -29.69 15.04
CA PHE A 28 38.93 -30.92 15.83
C PHE A 28 39.64 -32.13 15.23
N CYS A 29 39.65 -32.27 13.90
CA CYS A 29 40.38 -33.35 13.21
C CYS A 29 41.90 -33.11 13.15
N THR A 30 42.37 -31.88 13.38
CA THR A 30 43.79 -31.50 13.25
C THR A 30 44.49 -31.24 14.59
N ASP A 31 43.76 -31.25 15.70
CA ASP A 31 44.25 -31.11 17.08
C ASP A 31 45.31 -32.15 17.50
N GLY A 32 45.62 -33.13 16.65
CA GLY A 32 46.71 -34.08 16.86
C GLY A 32 48.02 -33.84 16.09
N ILE A 33 48.04 -33.03 15.02
CA ILE A 33 49.18 -33.03 14.05
C ILE A 33 49.58 -31.63 13.52
N LEU A 34 48.78 -30.56 13.69
CA LEU A 34 49.06 -29.30 13.00
C LEU A 34 49.91 -28.30 13.82
N GLU A 35 51.07 -27.92 13.27
CA GLU A 35 51.89 -26.81 13.75
C GLU A 35 51.09 -25.50 13.88
N ALA A 36 51.37 -24.72 14.93
CA ALA A 36 50.72 -23.43 15.22
C ALA A 36 50.78 -22.40 14.07
N THR A 37 51.68 -22.59 13.12
CA THR A 37 51.84 -21.80 11.88
C THR A 37 50.74 -22.09 10.86
N LEU A 38 50.29 -23.34 10.73
CA LEU A 38 49.20 -23.73 9.82
C LEU A 38 47.84 -23.28 10.36
N THR A 39 47.62 -23.39 11.67
CA THR A 39 46.39 -22.90 12.33
C THR A 39 46.22 -21.39 12.15
N LYS A 40 47.31 -20.61 12.29
CA LYS A 40 47.31 -19.17 12.02
C LYS A 40 46.99 -18.86 10.55
N ARG A 41 47.56 -19.61 9.60
CA ARG A 41 47.25 -19.44 8.16
C ARG A 41 45.79 -19.75 7.85
N ILE A 42 45.25 -20.84 8.41
CA ILE A 42 43.84 -21.23 8.23
C ILE A 42 42.91 -20.17 8.81
N MET A 43 43.16 -19.67 10.03
CA MET A 43 42.36 -18.59 10.64
C MET A 43 42.41 -17.29 9.83
N THR A 44 43.57 -16.98 9.24
CA THR A 44 43.72 -15.77 8.42
C THR A 44 42.89 -15.90 7.14
N VAL A 45 42.98 -17.05 6.46
CA VAL A 45 42.19 -17.33 5.24
C VAL A 45 40.70 -17.36 5.54
N SER A 46 40.26 -17.92 6.67
CA SER A 46 38.84 -17.93 7.05
C SER A 46 38.31 -16.51 7.33
N ASN A 47 39.11 -15.64 7.96
CA ASN A 47 38.73 -14.25 8.19
C ASN A 47 38.60 -13.47 6.87
N TYR A 48 39.49 -13.71 5.90
CA TYR A 48 39.35 -13.14 4.57
C TYR A 48 38.09 -13.63 3.84
N LEU A 49 37.79 -14.92 3.92
CA LEU A 49 36.57 -15.48 3.32
C LEU A 49 35.30 -14.93 3.98
N PHE A 50 35.32 -14.74 5.31
CA PHE A 50 34.21 -14.17 6.05
C PHE A 50 33.95 -12.71 5.67
N THR A 51 34.99 -11.89 5.59
CA THR A 51 34.87 -10.47 5.22
C THR A 51 34.38 -10.30 3.77
N VAL A 52 34.89 -11.10 2.83
CA VAL A 52 34.42 -11.12 1.44
C VAL A 52 32.96 -11.59 1.36
N SER A 53 32.58 -12.63 2.10
CA SER A 53 31.20 -13.11 2.14
C SER A 53 30.24 -12.09 2.73
N SER A 54 30.65 -11.39 3.80
CA SER A 54 29.87 -10.31 4.41
C SER A 54 29.68 -9.15 3.44
N LEU A 55 30.72 -8.76 2.70
CA LEU A 55 30.62 -7.72 1.66
C LEU A 55 29.70 -8.12 0.52
N ILE A 56 29.75 -9.39 0.08
CA ILE A 56 28.84 -9.91 -0.95
C ILE A 56 27.40 -9.90 -0.47
N ILE A 57 27.13 -10.26 0.79
CA ILE A 57 25.78 -10.21 1.36
C ILE A 57 25.29 -8.77 1.43
N VAL A 58 26.12 -7.82 1.88
CA VAL A 58 25.77 -6.40 1.88
C VAL A 58 25.53 -5.91 0.45
N PHE A 59 26.33 -6.32 -0.53
CA PHE A 59 26.15 -5.94 -1.93
C PHE A 59 24.90 -6.56 -2.56
N VAL A 60 24.59 -7.82 -2.26
CA VAL A 60 23.36 -8.50 -2.70
C VAL A 60 22.14 -7.89 -2.03
N LEU A 61 22.20 -7.57 -0.74
CA LEU A 61 21.14 -6.84 -0.04
C LEU A 61 20.99 -5.43 -0.59
N TYR A 62 22.08 -4.70 -0.82
CA TYR A 62 22.06 -3.35 -1.39
C TYR A 62 21.55 -3.33 -2.83
N ARG A 63 21.91 -4.32 -3.64
CA ARG A 63 21.43 -4.46 -5.02
C ARG A 63 19.97 -4.91 -5.08
N ASN A 64 19.51 -5.69 -4.09
CA ASN A 64 18.11 -6.12 -4.00
C ASN A 64 17.21 -5.14 -3.23
N LEU A 65 17.78 -4.25 -2.43
CA LEU A 65 17.13 -3.09 -1.84
C LEU A 65 17.17 -2.00 -2.91
N ASN A 66 16.13 -1.95 -3.76
CA ASN A 66 16.00 -0.80 -4.63
C ASN A 66 15.94 0.45 -3.74
N PRO A 67 16.68 1.54 -4.04
CA PRO A 67 16.47 2.84 -3.39
C PRO A 67 15.01 3.34 -3.53
N SER A 68 14.23 2.72 -4.43
CA SER A 68 12.78 2.85 -4.51
C SER A 68 12.00 2.19 -3.38
N ASP A 69 12.58 1.52 -2.39
CA ASP A 69 11.85 1.02 -1.22
C ASP A 69 12.00 1.98 -0.02
N TYR A 70 13.15 2.65 0.12
CA TYR A 70 13.39 3.63 1.19
C TYR A 70 12.82 5.02 0.90
N HIS A 71 12.84 5.46 -0.37
CA HIS A 71 12.16 6.70 -0.75
C HIS A 71 10.65 6.54 -0.89
N LYS A 72 10.18 5.30 -0.97
CA LYS A 72 8.79 4.98 -1.19
C LYS A 72 8.01 5.05 0.11
N ASP A 73 8.53 4.57 1.25
CA ASP A 73 7.86 4.75 2.55
C ASP A 73 7.78 6.21 3.05
N ALA A 74 8.68 7.11 2.60
CA ALA A 74 8.71 8.51 3.06
C ALA A 74 8.07 9.51 2.07
N GLN A 75 8.06 9.22 0.77
CA GLN A 75 7.26 9.98 -0.20
C GLN A 75 5.86 9.40 -0.41
N GLU A 76 5.55 8.16 0.05
CA GLU A 76 4.22 7.52 -0.12
C GLU A 76 3.07 8.15 0.70
N GLN A 77 3.27 9.31 1.33
CA GLN A 77 2.26 10.03 2.13
C GLN A 77 1.54 11.18 1.41
N LYS A 78 1.69 11.36 0.09
CA LYS A 78 0.91 12.30 -0.73
C LYS A 78 0.23 11.61 -1.94
N TYR A 79 -0.77 10.75 -1.72
CA TYR A 79 -1.33 9.87 -2.80
C TYR A 79 -2.71 10.26 -3.30
N LEU A 80 -3.15 11.43 -2.87
CA LEU A 80 -4.11 12.29 -3.54
C LEU A 80 -3.44 13.66 -3.44
N ASP A 81 -3.36 14.44 -4.53
CA ASP A 81 -3.06 15.86 -4.38
C ASP A 81 -3.96 16.39 -3.27
N GLU A 82 -3.47 17.23 -2.37
CA GLU A 82 -4.25 17.75 -1.22
C GLU A 82 -5.64 18.27 -1.68
N ASN A 83 -5.66 18.81 -2.90
CA ASN A 83 -6.84 19.17 -3.68
C ASN A 83 -7.83 18.01 -3.89
N SER A 84 -7.39 16.82 -4.30
CA SER A 84 -8.27 15.66 -4.54
C SER A 84 -8.91 15.10 -3.26
N ILE A 85 -8.24 15.22 -2.11
CA ILE A 85 -8.83 14.87 -0.80
C ILE A 85 -9.93 15.88 -0.44
N ASP A 86 -9.69 17.16 -0.71
CA ASP A 86 -10.64 18.24 -0.42
C ASP A 86 -11.84 18.23 -1.37
N ASP A 87 -11.61 17.99 -2.65
CA ASP A 87 -12.64 17.82 -3.68
C ASP A 87 -13.56 16.66 -3.32
N LEU A 88 -12.98 15.55 -2.89
CA LEU A 88 -13.71 14.38 -2.46
C LEU A 88 -14.51 14.62 -1.17
N TYR A 89 -13.91 15.31 -0.19
CA TYR A 89 -14.60 15.67 1.06
C TYR A 89 -15.80 16.58 0.76
N SER A 90 -15.60 17.59 -0.09
CA SER A 90 -16.64 18.50 -0.55
C SER A 90 -17.75 17.75 -1.30
N ALA A 91 -17.38 16.91 -2.25
CA ALA A 91 -18.31 16.13 -3.06
C ALA A 91 -19.14 15.16 -2.22
N SER A 92 -18.51 14.43 -1.28
CA SER A 92 -19.20 13.52 -0.36
C SER A 92 -20.23 14.27 0.50
N ARG A 93 -19.85 15.45 0.98
CA ARG A 93 -20.73 16.32 1.79
C ARG A 93 -21.90 16.87 0.97
N LYS A 94 -21.66 17.34 -0.26
CA LYS A 94 -22.71 17.87 -1.13
C LYS A 94 -23.68 16.77 -1.57
N ILE A 95 -23.21 15.56 -1.91
CA ILE A 95 -24.07 14.39 -2.17
C ILE A 95 -24.96 14.08 -0.96
N LYS A 96 -24.38 14.09 0.26
CA LYS A 96 -25.14 13.85 1.50
C LYS A 96 -26.24 14.89 1.69
N TYR A 97 -25.90 16.15 1.46
CA TYR A 97 -26.82 17.28 1.56
C TYR A 97 -27.96 17.19 0.52
N CYS A 98 -27.63 16.95 -0.75
CA CYS A 98 -28.59 16.73 -1.83
C CYS A 98 -29.61 15.63 -1.49
N ILE A 99 -29.15 14.51 -0.91
CA ILE A 99 -30.05 13.43 -0.52
C ILE A 99 -30.92 13.80 0.69
N LYS A 100 -30.38 14.54 1.64
CA LYS A 100 -31.09 14.92 2.86
C LYS A 100 -32.15 15.98 2.60
N GLU A 101 -31.78 17.04 1.90
CA GLU A 101 -32.66 18.18 1.58
C GLU A 101 -33.46 17.97 0.29
N GLN A 102 -33.29 16.83 -0.39
CA GLN A 102 -33.89 16.51 -1.69
C GLN A 102 -33.50 17.50 -2.81
N GLU A 103 -32.32 18.11 -2.72
CA GLU A 103 -31.80 19.04 -3.73
C GLU A 103 -31.06 18.28 -4.84
N VAL A 104 -31.30 18.67 -6.10
CA VAL A 104 -30.67 18.02 -7.28
C VAL A 104 -29.53 18.86 -7.85
N GLU A 105 -29.49 20.14 -7.51
CA GLU A 105 -28.53 21.10 -8.04
C GLU A 105 -27.09 20.70 -7.65
N GLY A 106 -26.25 20.52 -8.66
CA GLY A 106 -24.86 20.08 -8.50
C GLY A 106 -24.69 18.60 -8.12
N LEU A 107 -25.76 17.80 -8.00
CA LEU A 107 -25.62 16.38 -7.63
C LEU A 107 -24.79 15.60 -8.65
N ALA A 108 -25.05 15.80 -9.94
CA ALA A 108 -24.33 15.15 -11.04
C ALA A 108 -22.83 15.45 -11.03
N GLU A 109 -22.46 16.72 -10.87
CA GLU A 109 -21.07 17.17 -10.82
C GLU A 109 -20.31 16.50 -9.67
N ASN A 110 -20.90 16.52 -8.46
CA ASN A 110 -20.27 15.93 -7.29
C ASN A 110 -20.18 14.40 -7.39
N CYS A 111 -21.17 13.74 -8.01
CA CYS A 111 -21.12 12.31 -8.31
C CYS A 111 -20.05 11.97 -9.37
N SER A 112 -19.81 12.87 -10.34
CA SER A 112 -18.73 12.76 -11.32
C SER A 112 -17.36 12.89 -10.64
N THR A 113 -17.18 13.84 -9.74
CA THR A 113 -15.95 14.02 -8.95
C THR A 113 -15.59 12.75 -8.17
N VAL A 114 -16.55 12.13 -7.47
CA VAL A 114 -16.32 10.87 -6.75
C VAL A 114 -15.88 9.75 -7.70
N SER A 115 -16.49 9.67 -8.88
CA SER A 115 -16.18 8.65 -9.90
C SER A 115 -14.80 8.88 -10.53
N HIS A 116 -14.43 10.14 -10.77
CA HIS A 116 -13.13 10.55 -11.27
C HIS A 116 -12.02 10.16 -10.28
N VAL A 117 -12.17 10.55 -9.02
CA VAL A 117 -11.20 10.20 -7.95
C VAL A 117 -11.05 8.69 -7.81
N TYR A 118 -12.15 7.93 -7.91
CA TYR A 118 -12.07 6.46 -7.90
C TYR A 118 -11.31 5.88 -9.08
N ASN A 119 -11.54 6.38 -10.29
CA ASN A 119 -10.84 5.90 -11.48
C ASN A 119 -9.34 6.24 -11.44
N SER A 120 -8.99 7.44 -10.97
CA SER A 120 -7.59 7.82 -10.75
C SER A 120 -6.90 6.84 -9.79
N LEU A 121 -7.57 6.51 -8.67
CA LEU A 121 -7.00 5.61 -7.67
C LEU A 121 -6.97 4.14 -8.06
N LYS A 122 -7.92 3.69 -8.89
CA LYS A 122 -7.92 2.31 -9.40
C LYS A 122 -6.62 1.99 -10.15
N ASN A 123 -6.02 2.98 -10.80
CA ASN A 123 -4.75 2.82 -11.52
C ASN A 123 -3.52 2.75 -10.59
N HIS A 124 -3.69 2.97 -9.28
CA HIS A 124 -2.64 2.98 -8.26
C HIS A 124 -2.79 1.86 -7.20
N GLU A 125 -3.30 0.68 -7.60
CA GLU A 125 -3.74 -0.44 -6.74
C GLU A 125 -2.68 -1.11 -5.85
N ASN A 126 -1.39 -0.72 -5.93
CA ASN A 126 -0.30 -1.37 -5.20
C ASN A 126 -0.11 -0.88 -3.75
N ASP A 127 -0.87 0.12 -3.31
CA ASP A 127 -0.72 0.74 -1.98
C ASP A 127 -1.74 0.18 -0.97
N VAL A 128 -1.21 -0.34 0.14
CA VAL A 128 -1.96 -0.97 1.24
C VAL A 128 -2.92 0.02 1.93
N VAL A 129 -2.56 1.30 1.99
CA VAL A 129 -3.34 2.35 2.65
C VAL A 129 -4.52 2.79 1.77
N LEU A 130 -4.27 2.98 0.47
CA LEU A 130 -5.28 3.34 -0.52
C LEU A 130 -6.33 2.25 -0.73
N LYS A 131 -5.97 0.98 -0.53
CA LYS A 131 -6.89 -0.15 -0.64
C LYS A 131 -8.09 -0.05 0.33
N ALA A 132 -7.88 0.52 1.52
CA ALA A 132 -8.97 0.74 2.47
C ALA A 132 -9.99 1.76 1.94
N TYR A 133 -9.50 2.82 1.29
CA TYR A 133 -10.31 3.89 0.73
C TYR A 133 -11.03 3.48 -0.56
N GLN A 134 -10.36 2.69 -1.40
CA GLN A 134 -10.87 2.19 -2.67
C GLN A 134 -12.17 1.39 -2.51
N ASN A 135 -12.34 0.63 -1.41
CA ASN A 135 -13.58 -0.09 -1.14
C ASN A 135 -14.76 0.84 -0.81
N HIS A 136 -14.54 1.91 -0.02
CA HIS A 136 -15.60 2.87 0.29
C HIS A 136 -16.02 3.65 -0.97
N LEU A 137 -15.04 4.10 -1.76
CA LEU A 137 -15.29 4.72 -3.05
C LEU A 137 -16.01 3.82 -4.03
N LYS A 138 -15.53 2.58 -4.20
CA LYS A 138 -16.12 1.59 -5.11
C LYS A 138 -17.58 1.35 -4.78
N ASN A 139 -17.91 1.24 -3.49
CA ASN A 139 -19.28 1.06 -3.04
C ASN A 139 -20.15 2.29 -3.34
N LEU A 140 -19.63 3.50 -3.12
CA LEU A 140 -20.36 4.73 -3.44
C LEU A 140 -20.54 4.90 -4.96
N CYS A 141 -19.48 4.71 -5.76
CA CYS A 141 -19.53 4.73 -7.22
C CYS A 141 -20.51 3.69 -7.77
N HIS A 142 -20.53 2.49 -7.21
CA HIS A 142 -21.49 1.46 -7.60
C HIS A 142 -22.94 1.93 -7.37
N LEU A 143 -23.23 2.57 -6.23
CA LEU A 143 -24.57 3.12 -5.96
C LEU A 143 -24.90 4.33 -6.84
N ILE A 144 -23.92 5.19 -7.14
CA ILE A 144 -24.06 6.31 -8.06
C ILE A 144 -24.45 5.81 -9.46
N ASN A 145 -23.69 4.85 -10.00
CA ASN A 145 -23.93 4.27 -11.32
C ASN A 145 -25.23 3.46 -11.37
N LYS A 146 -25.53 2.70 -10.32
CA LYS A 146 -26.78 1.92 -10.23
C LYS A 146 -28.04 2.78 -10.28
N ASN A 147 -27.97 4.01 -9.77
CA ASN A 147 -29.10 4.94 -9.74
C ASN A 147 -28.96 6.07 -10.78
N ASN A 148 -28.00 5.97 -11.70
CA ASN A 148 -27.71 6.97 -12.74
C ASN A 148 -27.63 8.41 -12.20
N LEU A 149 -27.01 8.61 -11.03
CA LEU A 149 -26.99 9.94 -10.39
C LEU A 149 -26.14 10.96 -11.18
N ILE A 150 -25.21 10.48 -12.02
CA ILE A 150 -24.37 11.35 -12.87
C ILE A 150 -25.22 12.02 -13.97
N SER A 151 -26.36 11.44 -14.34
CA SER A 151 -27.29 12.03 -15.31
C SER A 151 -28.43 12.83 -14.64
N ILE A 152 -28.35 13.05 -13.32
CA ILE A 152 -29.38 13.73 -12.53
C ILE A 152 -28.71 14.94 -11.86
N GLY A 153 -28.89 16.13 -12.43
CA GLY A 153 -28.13 17.31 -11.98
C GLY A 153 -28.72 18.67 -12.34
N LEU A 154 -29.81 18.70 -13.12
CA LEU A 154 -30.55 19.92 -13.45
C LEU A 154 -31.90 19.92 -12.72
N GLU A 155 -32.49 21.08 -12.47
CA GLU A 155 -33.80 21.20 -11.77
C GLU A 155 -34.92 20.36 -12.43
N GLY A 156 -34.85 20.16 -13.75
CA GLY A 156 -35.77 19.30 -14.51
C GLY A 156 -35.71 17.81 -14.14
N ASP A 157 -34.61 17.35 -13.54
CA ASP A 157 -34.39 15.96 -13.16
C ASP A 157 -34.96 15.62 -11.77
N PHE A 158 -35.59 16.58 -11.09
CA PHE A 158 -36.16 16.37 -9.75
C PHE A 158 -37.17 15.22 -9.70
N LYS A 159 -38.00 15.05 -10.75
CA LYS A 159 -38.93 13.91 -10.84
C LYS A 159 -38.20 12.57 -10.91
N THR A 160 -37.11 12.50 -11.66
CA THR A 160 -36.25 11.32 -11.76
C THR A 160 -35.52 11.06 -10.45
N PHE A 161 -35.07 12.11 -9.76
CA PHE A 161 -34.49 11.99 -8.43
C PHE A 161 -35.52 11.49 -7.39
N GLN A 162 -36.77 11.98 -7.45
CA GLN A 162 -37.84 11.55 -6.55
C GLN A 162 -38.23 10.08 -6.75
N SER A 163 -38.20 9.57 -7.99
CA SER A 163 -38.56 8.18 -8.29
C SER A 163 -37.54 7.16 -7.76
N ILE A 164 -36.34 7.59 -7.37
CA ILE A 164 -35.33 6.71 -6.75
C ILE A 164 -35.88 6.16 -5.41
N PRO A 165 -35.87 4.83 -5.21
CA PRO A 165 -36.37 4.22 -3.98
C PRO A 165 -35.72 4.80 -2.73
N LYS A 166 -36.51 5.08 -1.70
CA LYS A 166 -36.03 5.62 -0.41
C LYS A 166 -34.87 4.79 0.17
N LYS A 167 -34.93 3.46 0.05
CA LYS A 167 -33.85 2.54 0.47
C LYS A 167 -32.52 2.81 -0.24
N ASN A 168 -32.56 3.14 -1.53
CA ASN A 168 -31.36 3.46 -2.30
C ASN A 168 -30.82 4.83 -1.86
N LYS A 169 -31.68 5.84 -1.71
CA LYS A 169 -31.29 7.16 -1.18
C LYS A 169 -30.60 7.04 0.18
N THR A 170 -31.18 6.28 1.11
CA THR A 170 -30.57 6.01 2.43
C THR A 170 -29.23 5.29 2.31
N SER A 171 -29.10 4.34 1.38
CA SER A 171 -27.85 3.62 1.16
C SER A 171 -26.75 4.53 0.61
N ILE A 172 -27.07 5.40 -0.35
CA ILE A 172 -26.14 6.39 -0.90
C ILE A 172 -25.73 7.37 0.20
N TRP A 173 -26.69 7.92 0.96
CA TRP A 173 -26.42 8.82 2.08
C TRP A 173 -25.46 8.21 3.10
N ARG A 174 -25.72 6.96 3.50
CA ARG A 174 -24.87 6.24 4.47
C ARG A 174 -23.45 6.05 3.94
N LYS A 175 -23.29 5.70 2.66
CA LYS A 175 -21.98 5.51 2.05
C LYS A 175 -21.22 6.81 1.83
N ALA A 176 -21.92 7.90 1.49
CA ALA A 176 -21.33 9.23 1.42
C ALA A 176 -20.88 9.71 2.82
N ASP A 177 -21.66 9.45 3.86
CA ASP A 177 -21.30 9.82 5.24
C ASP A 177 -20.13 8.99 5.80
N GLU A 178 -20.09 7.68 5.52
CA GLU A 178 -18.95 6.82 5.83
C GLU A 178 -17.66 7.36 5.17
N LEU A 179 -17.75 7.75 3.89
CA LEU A 179 -16.64 8.31 3.12
C LEU A 179 -16.18 9.65 3.71
N GLU A 180 -17.10 10.58 3.96
CA GLU A 180 -16.80 11.89 4.56
C GLU A 180 -16.07 11.75 5.91
N ARG A 181 -16.57 10.91 6.83
CA ARG A 181 -15.94 10.68 8.13
C ARG A 181 -14.54 10.08 7.99
N TYR A 182 -14.34 9.22 7.00
CA TYR A 182 -13.05 8.60 6.74
C TYR A 182 -12.05 9.62 6.21
N VAL A 183 -12.42 10.38 5.18
CA VAL A 183 -11.60 11.43 4.58
C VAL A 183 -11.25 12.51 5.61
N LYS A 184 -12.20 12.89 6.47
CA LYS A 184 -11.97 13.83 7.57
C LYS A 184 -10.96 13.33 8.61
N ARG A 185 -10.87 12.02 8.85
CA ARG A 185 -9.85 11.44 9.74
C ARG A 185 -8.47 11.52 9.12
N ILE A 186 -8.36 11.30 7.81
CA ILE A 186 -7.09 11.43 7.07
C ILE A 186 -6.61 12.88 7.06
N LYS A 187 -7.50 13.85 6.78
CA LYS A 187 -7.16 15.28 6.81
C LYS A 187 -6.72 15.78 8.19
N ARG A 188 -7.10 15.06 9.25
CA ARG A 188 -6.74 15.37 10.64
C ARG A 188 -5.51 14.59 11.14
N GLY A 189 -4.80 13.89 10.25
CA GLY A 189 -3.60 13.11 10.57
C GLY A 189 -2.68 13.82 11.55
#